data_AF-A0A1L4D3D6-F1
#
_entry.id   AF-A0A1L4D3D6-F1
#
_cell.length_a   1.000
_cell.length_b   1.000
_cell.length_c   1.000
_cell.angle_alpha   90.00
_cell.angle_beta   90.00
_cell.angle_gamma   90.00
#
_symmetry.space_group_name_H-M   'P 1'
#
loop_
_entity.id
_entity.type
_entity.pdbx_description
1 polymer ?
#
loop_
_entity_poly.entity_id
_entity_poly.type
_entity_poly.pdbx_seq_one_letter_code
_entity_poly.pdbx_strand_id
1 'polypeptide(L)'
;MEPFIANNIAHKMNKMLLILSSNCESQIKIKQLKEESSQIDYFLSFPLEAREVMANYLGISLKTLHRIYENPIKILDDYKVVMKLGNFFDKSYPEMINLFFSVQQQQLNIDNSNSAFLNEIHLIDKELSVESRRELVRLLVLLRKMKISIHGFSLITRQMIYKKCFLEENLNRIKNLIDKF
;
A
#
# COMPACT_ATOMS: atom_id res chain seq x y z
N MET A 1 -0.78 -5.86 12.58
CA MET A 1 -1.52 -4.89 11.72
C MET A 1 -0.68 -4.45 10.53
N GLU A 2 0.55 -3.96 10.71
CA GLU A 2 1.57 -3.89 9.64
C GLU A 2 1.70 -5.17 8.80
N PRO A 3 1.73 -6.40 9.38
CA PRO A 3 1.77 -7.64 8.61
C PRO A 3 0.58 -7.79 7.65
N PHE A 4 -0.59 -7.22 7.96
CA PHE A 4 -1.76 -7.32 7.10
C PHE A 4 -1.61 -6.43 5.84
N ILE A 5 -1.18 -5.18 6.02
CA ILE A 5 -0.88 -4.27 4.89
C ILE A 5 0.26 -4.84 4.06
N ALA A 6 1.31 -5.35 4.72
CA ALA A 6 2.43 -6.01 4.05
C ALA A 6 1.97 -7.21 3.22
N ASN A 7 1.06 -8.04 3.75
CA ASN A 7 0.48 -9.18 3.04
C ASN A 7 -0.35 -8.74 1.83
N ASN A 8 -1.18 -7.69 1.96
CA ASN A 8 -1.96 -7.17 0.85
C ASN A 8 -1.08 -6.62 -0.29
N ILE A 9 -0.02 -5.90 0.08
CA ILE A 9 0.97 -5.39 -0.88
C ILE A 9 1.67 -6.56 -1.57
N ALA A 10 2.21 -7.51 -0.80
CA ALA A 10 2.89 -8.69 -1.32
C ALA A 10 1.97 -9.50 -2.25
N HIS A 11 0.70 -9.69 -1.86
CA HIS A 11 -0.30 -10.37 -2.70
C HIS A 11 -0.52 -9.66 -4.04
N LYS A 12 -0.61 -8.33 -4.04
CA LYS A 12 -0.75 -7.56 -5.28
C LYS A 12 0.49 -7.63 -6.16
N MET A 13 1.67 -7.56 -5.56
CA MET A 13 2.94 -7.71 -6.28
C MET A 13 3.10 -9.12 -6.85
N ASN A 14 2.72 -10.16 -6.10
CA ASN A 14 2.72 -11.55 -6.54
C ASN A 14 1.78 -11.79 -7.73
N LYS A 15 0.60 -11.14 -7.73
CA LYS A 15 -0.31 -11.19 -8.89
C LYS A 15 0.32 -10.60 -10.14
N MET A 16 1.04 -9.49 -10.01
CA MET A 16 1.76 -8.88 -11.14
C MET A 16 2.83 -9.85 -11.67
N LEU A 17 3.64 -10.45 -10.79
CA LEU A 17 4.64 -11.45 -11.20
C LEU A 17 4.02 -12.65 -11.89
N LEU A 18 2.90 -13.17 -11.38
CA LEU A 18 2.20 -14.29 -11.98
C LEU A 18 1.82 -13.98 -13.44
N ILE A 19 1.23 -12.80 -13.68
CA ILE A 19 0.82 -12.34 -15.02
C ILE A 19 2.02 -12.11 -15.93
N LEU A 20 3.10 -11.53 -15.42
CA LEU A 20 4.32 -11.32 -16.21
C LEU A 20 4.98 -12.66 -16.56
N SER A 21 4.98 -13.60 -15.63
CA SER A 21 5.59 -14.90 -15.79
C SER A 21 4.84 -15.81 -16.77
N SER A 22 3.52 -15.64 -16.91
CA SER A 22 2.75 -16.36 -17.95
C SER A 22 3.07 -15.90 -19.37
N ASN A 23 3.70 -14.73 -19.52
CA ASN A 23 4.12 -14.20 -20.81
C ASN A 23 5.60 -14.52 -21.13
N CYS A 24 6.32 -15.21 -20.23
CA CYS A 24 7.66 -15.70 -20.48
C CYS A 24 7.62 -17.05 -21.19
N GLU A 25 8.49 -17.27 -22.17
CA GLU A 25 8.62 -18.54 -22.90
C GLU A 25 9.06 -19.70 -22.00
N SER A 26 9.63 -19.38 -20.84
CA SER A 26 10.01 -20.31 -19.78
C SER A 26 8.77 -20.82 -19.03
N GLN A 27 8.15 -21.90 -19.53
CA GLN A 27 7.02 -22.59 -18.88
C GLN A 27 7.32 -22.92 -17.40
N ILE A 28 6.72 -22.17 -16.48
CA ILE A 28 6.76 -22.51 -15.07
C ILE A 28 5.69 -23.56 -14.80
N LYS A 29 6.13 -24.77 -14.42
CA LYS A 29 5.29 -25.63 -13.57
C LYS A 29 5.07 -24.85 -12.27
N ILE A 30 3.92 -24.17 -12.17
CA ILE A 30 3.50 -23.48 -10.94
C ILE A 30 3.46 -24.55 -9.85
N LYS A 31 4.53 -24.64 -9.04
CA LYS A 31 4.51 -25.45 -7.84
C LYS A 31 3.47 -24.81 -6.93
N GLN A 32 2.41 -25.54 -6.61
CA GLN A 32 1.55 -25.20 -5.48
C GLN A 32 2.46 -25.06 -4.25
N LEU A 33 2.60 -23.83 -3.76
CA LEU A 33 3.46 -23.53 -2.62
C LEU A 33 2.71 -23.78 -1.32
N LYS A 34 3.38 -24.51 -0.42
CA LYS A 34 2.96 -24.77 0.95
C LYS A 34 2.88 -23.46 1.72
N GLU A 35 1.91 -23.36 2.63
CA GLU A 35 1.50 -22.16 3.37
C GLU A 35 2.59 -21.51 4.26
N GLU A 36 3.81 -22.06 4.30
CA GLU A 36 4.91 -21.66 5.19
C GLU A 36 6.09 -20.95 4.49
N SER A 37 6.11 -20.80 3.16
CA SER A 37 7.23 -20.14 2.47
C SER A 37 7.27 -18.64 2.79
N SER A 38 8.44 -18.11 3.18
CA SER A 38 8.60 -16.67 3.38
C SER A 38 8.27 -15.92 2.07
N GLN A 39 7.70 -14.70 2.15
CA GLN A 39 7.31 -13.91 0.97
C GLN A 39 8.44 -13.79 -0.07
N ILE A 40 9.69 -13.79 0.41
CA ILE A 40 10.91 -13.76 -0.40
C ILE A 40 11.09 -15.08 -1.17
N ASP A 41 10.89 -16.24 -0.53
CA ASP A 41 11.02 -17.54 -1.20
C ASP A 41 10.03 -17.68 -2.36
N TYR A 42 8.79 -17.19 -2.16
CA TYR A 42 7.79 -17.13 -3.22
C TYR A 42 8.25 -16.22 -4.37
N PHE A 43 8.76 -15.02 -4.06
CA PHE A 43 9.34 -14.11 -5.06
C PHE A 43 10.49 -14.76 -5.85
N LEU A 44 11.41 -15.43 -5.16
CA LEU A 44 12.57 -16.07 -5.77
C LEU A 44 12.22 -17.30 -6.61
N SER A 45 11.03 -17.88 -6.42
CA SER A 45 10.53 -18.99 -7.23
C SER A 45 10.19 -18.60 -8.68
N PHE A 46 10.01 -17.31 -8.97
CA PHE A 46 9.77 -16.81 -10.33
C PHE A 46 11.08 -16.70 -11.15
N PRO A 47 11.01 -16.91 -12.48
CA PRO A 47 12.12 -16.69 -13.39
C PRO A 47 12.73 -15.30 -13.21
N LEU A 48 14.04 -15.22 -13.41
CA LEU A 48 14.77 -13.94 -13.33
C LEU A 48 14.17 -12.93 -14.33
N GLU A 49 13.89 -13.38 -15.55
CA GLU A 49 13.27 -12.59 -16.62
C GLU A 49 11.98 -11.89 -16.14
N ALA A 50 11.04 -12.63 -15.54
CA ALA A 50 9.79 -12.07 -15.04
C ALA A 50 10.01 -11.03 -13.93
N ARG A 51 11.00 -11.27 -13.04
CA ARG A 51 11.35 -10.32 -11.97
C ARG A 51 12.01 -9.05 -12.52
N GLU A 52 12.84 -9.17 -13.53
CA GLU A 52 13.46 -8.03 -14.22
C GLU A 52 12.44 -7.20 -14.99
N VAL A 53 11.51 -7.84 -15.70
CA VAL A 53 10.40 -7.17 -16.37
C VAL A 53 9.55 -6.39 -15.37
N MET A 54 9.23 -6.98 -14.21
CA MET A 54 8.49 -6.28 -13.15
C MET A 54 9.26 -5.06 -12.64
N ALA A 55 10.55 -5.22 -12.33
CA ALA A 55 11.39 -4.14 -11.82
C ALA A 55 11.46 -2.97 -12.82
N ASN A 56 11.66 -3.30 -14.10
CA ASN A 56 11.70 -2.33 -15.20
C ASN A 56 10.36 -1.60 -15.36
N TYR A 57 9.24 -2.32 -15.35
CA TYR A 57 7.91 -1.72 -15.42
C TYR A 57 7.70 -0.72 -14.27
N LEU A 58 8.01 -1.13 -13.05
CA LEU A 58 7.93 -0.29 -11.84
C LEU A 58 8.98 0.84 -11.83
N GLY A 59 9.97 0.82 -12.72
CA GLY A 59 11.03 1.83 -12.81
C GLY A 59 11.99 1.81 -11.63
N ILE A 60 12.24 0.63 -11.06
CA ILE A 60 13.14 0.42 -9.94
C ILE A 60 14.16 -0.67 -10.28
N SER A 61 15.27 -0.72 -9.55
CA SER A 61 16.23 -1.81 -9.70
C SER A 61 15.67 -3.13 -9.15
N LEU A 62 16.14 -4.27 -9.68
CA LEU A 62 15.81 -5.60 -9.14
C LEU A 62 16.17 -5.72 -7.65
N LYS A 63 17.27 -5.09 -7.23
CA LYS A 63 17.68 -5.03 -5.82
C LYS A 63 16.67 -4.25 -4.96
N THR A 64 16.13 -3.16 -5.48
CA THR A 64 15.06 -2.40 -4.79
C THR A 64 13.79 -3.24 -4.71
N LEU A 65 13.42 -3.95 -5.77
CA LEU A 65 12.27 -4.85 -5.77
C LEU A 65 12.42 -5.96 -4.72
N HIS A 66 13.60 -6.61 -4.62
CA HIS A 66 13.89 -7.60 -3.58
C HIS A 66 13.75 -7.02 -2.17
N ARG A 67 14.27 -5.81 -1.91
CA ARG A 67 14.12 -5.12 -0.61
C ARG A 67 12.66 -4.78 -0.27
N ILE A 68 11.82 -4.55 -1.27
CA ILE A 68 10.38 -4.39 -1.07
C ILE A 68 9.76 -5.74 -0.71
N TYR A 69 10.17 -6.86 -1.29
CA TYR A 69 9.70 -8.19 -0.85
C TYR A 69 10.17 -8.56 0.57
N GLU A 70 11.33 -8.10 1.00
CA GLU A 70 11.78 -8.22 2.40
C GLU A 70 10.91 -7.40 3.38
N ASN A 71 10.43 -6.23 2.94
CA ASN A 71 9.54 -5.38 3.71
C ASN A 71 8.55 -4.65 2.78
N PRO A 72 7.37 -5.24 2.51
CA PRO A 72 6.44 -4.73 1.50
C PRO A 72 5.92 -3.32 1.79
N ILE A 73 5.87 -2.92 3.07
CA ILE A 73 5.39 -1.59 3.47
C ILE A 73 6.23 -0.47 2.84
N LYS A 74 7.51 -0.73 2.57
CA LYS A 74 8.41 0.25 1.93
C LYS A 74 7.93 0.73 0.56
N ILE A 75 7.06 -0.02 -0.12
CA ILE A 75 6.49 0.44 -1.39
C ILE A 75 5.71 1.75 -1.22
N LEU A 76 5.11 1.96 -0.04
CA LEU A 76 4.24 3.11 0.22
C LEU A 76 5.04 4.42 0.29
N ASP A 77 6.34 4.37 0.54
CA ASP A 77 7.23 5.53 0.52
C ASP A 77 7.49 6.05 -0.91
N ASP A 78 7.21 5.23 -1.94
CA ASP A 78 7.42 5.59 -3.33
C ASP A 78 6.10 5.69 -4.11
N TYR A 79 5.57 6.92 -4.16
CA TYR A 79 4.39 7.27 -4.94
C TYR A 79 4.46 6.78 -6.39
N LYS A 80 5.61 6.90 -7.06
CA LYS A 80 5.75 6.53 -8.47
C LYS A 80 5.61 5.02 -8.65
N VAL A 81 6.15 4.24 -7.72
CA VAL A 81 6.04 2.78 -7.74
C VAL A 81 4.59 2.35 -7.51
N VAL A 82 3.90 2.95 -6.53
CA VAL A 82 2.47 2.65 -6.28
C VAL A 82 1.61 3.05 -7.48
N MET A 83 1.87 4.20 -8.09
CA MET A 83 1.18 4.65 -9.31
C MET A 83 1.38 3.67 -10.47
N LYS A 84 2.62 3.24 -10.72
CA LYS A 84 2.91 2.27 -11.78
C LYS A 84 2.24 0.93 -11.50
N LEU A 85 2.30 0.45 -10.26
CA LEU A 85 1.58 -0.75 -9.86
C LEU A 85 0.06 -0.59 -10.07
N GLY A 86 -0.50 0.59 -9.80
CA GLY A 86 -1.88 0.94 -10.10
C GLY A 86 -2.19 0.88 -11.59
N ASN A 87 -1.37 1.52 -12.43
CA ASN A 87 -1.51 1.52 -13.89
C ASN A 87 -1.49 0.10 -14.47
N PHE A 88 -0.69 -0.81 -13.90
CA PHE A 88 -0.68 -2.21 -14.32
C PHE A 88 -2.02 -2.92 -14.10
N PHE A 89 -2.78 -2.49 -13.09
CA PHE A 89 -4.08 -3.06 -12.71
C PHE A 89 -5.27 -2.17 -13.07
N ASP A 90 -5.07 -1.14 -13.91
CA ASP A 90 -6.08 -0.13 -14.25
C ASP A 90 -6.72 0.51 -13.02
N LYS A 91 -5.89 0.90 -12.05
CA LYS A 91 -6.30 1.51 -10.78
C LYS A 91 -5.58 2.81 -10.51
N SER A 92 -6.35 3.78 -10.02
CA SER A 92 -5.80 5.03 -9.50
C SER A 92 -5.02 4.80 -8.21
N TYR A 93 -4.15 5.75 -7.86
CA TYR A 93 -3.41 5.69 -6.60
C TYR A 93 -4.29 5.58 -5.36
N PRO A 94 -5.38 6.37 -5.21
CA PRO A 94 -6.31 6.23 -4.09
C PRO A 94 -6.92 4.83 -3.98
N GLU A 95 -7.28 4.20 -5.10
CA GLU A 95 -7.81 2.84 -5.12
C GLU A 95 -6.76 1.81 -4.72
N MET A 96 -5.50 2.01 -5.11
CA MET A 96 -4.38 1.14 -4.69
C MET A 96 -4.11 1.25 -3.20
N ILE A 97 -4.10 2.47 -2.65
CA ILE A 97 -3.98 2.69 -1.21
C ILE A 97 -5.16 2.03 -0.49
N ASN A 98 -6.39 2.22 -0.95
CA ASN A 98 -7.53 1.54 -0.34
C ASN A 98 -7.40 0.01 -0.39
N LEU A 99 -6.90 -0.56 -1.48
CA LEU A 99 -6.65 -2.01 -1.56
C LEU A 99 -5.58 -2.52 -0.61
N PHE A 100 -4.54 -1.75 -0.35
CA PHE A 100 -3.51 -2.16 0.62
C PHE A 100 -4.04 -2.11 2.04
N PHE A 101 -4.90 -1.14 2.34
CA PHE A 101 -5.42 -0.91 3.68
C PHE A 101 -6.76 -1.60 3.94
N SER A 102 -7.45 -2.11 2.91
CA SER A 102 -8.72 -2.82 3.06
C SER A 102 -8.47 -4.13 3.80
N VAL A 103 -9.08 -4.25 4.98
CA VAL A 103 -9.13 -5.53 5.67
C VAL A 103 -10.00 -6.44 4.80
N GLN A 104 -9.56 -7.66 4.51
CA GLN A 104 -10.48 -8.68 4.00
C GLN A 104 -11.54 -8.90 5.09
N GLN A 105 -12.59 -8.10 5.08
CA GLN A 105 -13.85 -8.43 5.71
C GLN A 105 -14.44 -9.54 4.86
N GLN A 106 -14.06 -10.78 5.17
CA GLN A 106 -14.77 -11.93 4.64
C GLN A 106 -16.21 -12.04 5.17
N GLN A 107 -16.72 -11.08 5.97
CA GLN A 107 -18.10 -11.09 6.42
C GLN A 107 -18.70 -9.66 6.47
N LEU A 108 -19.65 -9.41 5.56
CA LEU A 108 -20.85 -8.58 5.71
C LEU A 108 -20.68 -7.12 6.20
N ASN A 109 -20.45 -6.21 5.25
CA ASN A 109 -21.09 -4.88 5.10
C ASN A 109 -20.19 -3.96 4.26
N ILE A 110 -20.14 -4.27 2.96
CA ILE A 110 -19.85 -3.30 1.89
C ILE A 110 -21.04 -2.32 1.96
N ASP A 111 -20.90 -1.02 2.25
CA ASP A 111 -20.82 -0.02 1.17
C ASP A 111 -20.50 1.42 1.63
N ASN A 112 -20.53 1.77 2.93
CA ASN A 112 -20.40 3.18 3.36
C ASN A 112 -19.01 3.60 3.91
N SER A 113 -18.24 2.70 4.52
CA SER A 113 -16.96 3.07 5.14
C SER A 113 -15.80 3.13 4.14
N ASN A 114 -15.72 2.17 3.22
CA ASN A 114 -14.67 2.13 2.21
C ASN A 114 -14.86 3.24 1.16
N SER A 115 -16.11 3.58 0.83
CA SER A 115 -16.44 4.69 -0.07
C SER A 115 -16.11 6.05 0.55
N ALA A 116 -16.41 6.25 1.84
CA ALA A 116 -16.00 7.46 2.57
C ALA A 116 -14.47 7.62 2.61
N PHE A 117 -13.74 6.55 2.94
CA PHE A 117 -12.27 6.55 2.95
C PHE A 117 -11.67 6.83 1.56
N LEU A 118 -12.21 6.21 0.50
CA LEU A 118 -11.81 6.47 -0.88
C LEU A 118 -12.07 7.92 -1.31
N ASN A 119 -13.26 8.45 -1.00
CA ASN A 119 -13.63 9.82 -1.33
C ASN A 119 -12.71 10.83 -0.61
N GLU A 120 -12.33 10.53 0.63
CA GLU A 120 -11.39 11.35 1.40
C GLU A 120 -9.98 11.31 0.83
N ILE A 121 -9.46 10.12 0.48
CA ILE A 121 -8.17 10.03 -0.20
C ILE A 121 -8.21 10.76 -1.54
N HIS A 122 -9.30 10.66 -2.32
CA HIS A 122 -9.45 11.37 -3.58
C HIS A 122 -9.45 12.89 -3.44
N LEU A 123 -10.14 13.42 -2.43
CA LEU A 123 -10.15 14.85 -2.15
C LEU A 123 -8.74 15.34 -1.80
N ILE A 124 -8.04 14.57 -0.97
CA ILE A 124 -6.69 14.90 -0.55
C ILE A 124 -5.70 14.76 -1.73
N ASP A 125 -5.81 13.73 -2.56
CA ASP A 125 -4.91 13.49 -3.70
C ASP A 125 -4.97 14.58 -4.78
N LYS A 126 -6.14 15.23 -4.93
CA LYS A 126 -6.35 16.37 -5.86
C LYS A 126 -5.70 17.66 -5.39
N GLU A 127 -5.50 17.83 -4.08
CA GLU A 127 -5.00 19.09 -3.49
C GLU A 127 -3.48 19.09 -3.23
N LEU A 128 -2.80 17.94 -3.38
CA LEU A 128 -1.45 17.75 -2.83
C LEU A 128 -0.33 17.63 -3.86
N SER A 129 0.84 18.19 -3.49
CA SER A 129 2.12 17.94 -4.16
C SER A 129 2.62 16.51 -3.91
N VAL A 130 3.63 16.07 -4.67
CA VAL A 130 4.23 14.73 -4.53
C VAL A 130 4.78 14.47 -3.12
N GLU A 131 5.32 15.48 -2.44
CA GLU A 131 5.80 15.37 -1.06
C GLU A 131 4.66 15.13 -0.09
N SER A 132 3.56 15.86 -0.25
CA SER A 132 2.40 15.72 0.62
C SER A 132 1.64 14.40 0.43
N ARG A 133 1.80 13.73 -0.73
CA ARG A 133 1.33 12.34 -0.91
C ARG A 133 2.11 11.33 -0.06
N ARG A 134 3.43 11.51 0.10
CA ARG A 134 4.22 10.68 1.03
C ARG A 134 3.80 10.93 2.48
N GLU A 135 3.49 12.18 2.82
CA GLU A 135 3.00 12.56 4.14
C GLU A 135 1.63 11.94 4.42
N LEU A 136 0.72 11.95 3.44
CA LEU A 136 -0.59 11.28 3.51
C LEU A 136 -0.45 9.78 3.80
N VAL A 137 0.46 9.09 3.13
CA VAL A 137 0.75 7.67 3.40
C VAL A 137 1.18 7.43 4.84
N ARG A 138 2.12 8.23 5.34
CA ARG A 138 2.60 8.11 6.72
C ARG A 138 1.47 8.34 7.72
N LEU A 139 0.60 9.31 7.46
CA LEU A 139 -0.61 9.59 8.23
C LEU A 139 -1.62 8.44 8.18
N LEU A 140 -1.84 7.84 7.02
CA LEU A 140 -2.71 6.68 6.83
C LEU A 140 -2.25 5.49 7.67
N VAL A 141 -0.95 5.18 7.65
CA VAL A 141 -0.35 4.14 8.50
C VAL A 141 -0.56 4.46 9.98
N LEU A 142 -0.30 5.71 10.38
CA LEU A 142 -0.43 6.17 11.76
C LEU A 142 -1.87 6.11 12.29
N LEU A 143 -2.82 6.67 11.55
CA LEU A 143 -4.21 6.79 11.99
C LEU A 143 -4.89 5.41 12.13
N ARG A 144 -4.51 4.46 11.27
CA ARG A 144 -4.98 3.07 11.38
C ARG A 144 -4.32 2.31 12.53
N LYS A 145 -3.05 2.59 12.84
CA LYS A 145 -2.39 2.12 14.08
C LYS A 145 -3.12 2.59 15.33
N MET A 146 -3.68 3.80 15.29
CA MET A 146 -4.45 4.39 16.40
C MET A 146 -5.94 4.01 16.39
N LYS A 147 -6.42 3.20 15.44
CA LYS A 147 -7.83 2.79 15.30
C LYS A 147 -8.82 3.98 15.25
N ILE A 148 -8.42 5.08 14.64
CA ILE A 148 -9.23 6.29 14.56
C ILE A 148 -10.37 6.09 13.56
N SER A 149 -11.58 6.54 13.91
CA SER A 149 -12.75 6.46 13.03
C SER A 149 -12.56 7.32 11.77
N ILE A 150 -13.21 6.93 10.66
CA ILE A 150 -13.04 7.60 9.35
C ILE A 150 -13.42 9.09 9.42
N HIS A 151 -14.41 9.45 10.23
CA HIS A 151 -14.80 10.85 10.39
C HIS A 151 -13.73 11.69 11.12
N GLY A 152 -13.05 11.10 12.12
CA GLY A 152 -11.88 11.72 12.75
C GLY A 152 -10.67 11.75 11.82
N PHE A 153 -10.51 10.72 10.98
CA PHE A 153 -9.40 10.60 10.03
C PHE A 153 -9.32 11.79 9.06
N SER A 154 -10.44 12.21 8.45
CA SER A 154 -10.44 13.32 7.49
C SER A 154 -9.97 14.65 8.09
N LEU A 155 -10.54 15.01 9.25
CA LEU A 155 -10.23 16.26 9.94
C LEU A 155 -8.77 16.28 10.40
N ILE A 156 -8.30 15.17 10.99
CA ILE A 156 -6.94 15.06 11.54
C ILE A 156 -5.92 15.02 10.40
N THR A 157 -6.17 14.25 9.33
CA THR A 157 -5.25 14.14 8.20
C THR A 157 -5.05 15.50 7.53
N ARG A 158 -6.13 16.24 7.27
CA ARG A 158 -6.03 17.60 6.72
C ARG A 158 -5.28 18.54 7.66
N GLN A 159 -5.62 18.55 8.95
CA GLN A 159 -4.93 19.41 9.91
C GLN A 159 -3.43 19.08 10.04
N MET A 160 -3.06 17.80 9.98
CA MET A 160 -1.66 17.39 10.09
C MET A 160 -0.85 17.76 8.84
N ILE A 161 -1.43 17.62 7.64
CA ILE A 161 -0.79 18.02 6.38
C ILE A 161 -0.63 19.55 6.34
N TYR A 162 -1.68 20.31 6.67
CA TYR A 162 -1.62 21.78 6.70
C TYR A 162 -0.65 22.33 7.76
N LYS A 163 -0.54 21.69 8.93
CA LYS A 163 0.32 22.18 10.03
C LYS A 163 1.76 21.64 10.01
N LYS A 164 2.13 20.76 9.08
CA LYS A 164 3.46 20.10 9.01
C LYS A 164 3.91 19.48 10.35
N CYS A 165 3.00 18.95 11.15
CA CYS A 165 3.31 18.43 12.50
C CYS A 165 3.73 16.95 12.46
N PHE A 166 5.00 16.66 12.15
CA PHE A 166 5.50 15.29 11.91
C PHE A 166 6.67 14.86 12.81
N LEU A 167 6.44 14.84 14.13
CA LEU A 167 7.36 14.26 15.12
C LEU A 167 6.57 13.45 16.15
N GLU A 168 7.18 12.42 16.74
CA GLU A 168 6.54 11.52 17.72
C GLU A 168 5.91 12.26 18.90
N GLU A 169 6.43 13.42 19.28
CA GLU A 169 5.87 14.29 20.32
C GLU A 169 4.46 14.82 19.97
N ASN A 170 4.13 14.92 18.68
CA ASN A 170 2.80 15.36 18.24
C ASN A 170 1.74 14.26 18.40
N LEU A 171 2.12 12.99 18.62
CA LEU A 171 1.18 11.87 18.82
C LEU A 171 0.32 12.05 20.07
N ASN A 172 0.91 12.54 21.16
CA ASN A 172 0.18 12.81 22.40
C ASN A 172 -0.76 14.01 22.26
N ARG A 173 -0.37 15.02 21.47
CA ARG A 173 -1.25 16.15 21.12
C ARG A 173 -2.43 15.71 20.26
N ILE A 174 -2.21 14.80 19.32
CA ILE A 174 -3.26 14.24 18.44
C ILE A 174 -4.22 13.36 19.25
N LYS A 175 -3.70 12.49 20.13
CA LYS A 175 -4.53 11.71 21.05
C LYS A 175 -5.41 12.62 21.92
N ASN A 176 -4.84 13.68 22.48
CA ASN A 176 -5.59 14.67 23.26
C ASN A 176 -6.59 15.51 22.45
N LEU A 177 -6.41 15.67 21.13
CA LEU A 177 -7.37 16.33 20.26
C LEU A 177 -8.54 15.40 19.89
N ILE A 178 -8.26 14.09 19.74
CA ILE A 178 -9.28 13.06 19.50
C ILE A 178 -10.12 12.84 20.75
N ASP A 179 -9.49 12.75 21.93
CA ASP A 179 -10.19 12.52 23.21
C ASP A 179 -11.02 13.74 23.67
N LYS A 180 -10.85 14.91 23.03
CA LYS A 180 -11.61 16.15 23.30
C LYS A 180 -12.75 16.43 22.31
N PHE A 181 -12.95 15.56 21.33
CA PHE A 181 -14.08 15.58 20.39
C PHE A 181 -14.95 14.35 20.61
#